data_AF-S4R983-F1
#
_entry.id   AF-S4R983-F1
#
_cell.length_a   1.000
_cell.length_b   1.000
_cell.length_c   1.000
_cell.angle_alpha   90.00
_cell.angle_beta   90.00
_cell.angle_gamma   90.00
#
_symmetry.space_group_name_H-M   'P 1'
#
loop_
_entity.id
_entity.type
_entity.pdbx_description
1 polymer ?
#
loop_
_entity_poly.entity_id
_entity_poly.type
_entity_poly.pdbx_seq_one_letter_code
_entity_poly.pdbx_strand_id
1 'polypeptide(L)'
;VFSFIFTGRGGVFTICVNTGPLTAALSNHFSGVPFRVPAVFTAGLKIFPQPEKFDDVVIPTKNKLKFVSKVPNYKKARKWTKQLSDIRGPARGNTSFTNGKFGIVALGGGYLHWGHMEMMRLAINRKMDSKNMFARWRVRAPYKPLTRKGLGQRMGGGKGAIDHYVTPVKYGQLVVEVGGRAEFTEAEGWLVEMANKLPFPAKAVSSEQLQEMQKTEEWRMENNENPWTFKRIVDNNMLGLRFTLSPYDIRYFGSFWGKFRLPS
;
A
#
# COMPACT_ATOMS: atom_id res chain seq x y z
N VAL A 1 -5.35 -36.20 -14.10
CA VAL A 1 -6.00 -37.52 -14.23
C VAL A 1 -6.26 -38.03 -12.82
N PHE A 2 -7.52 -37.93 -12.36
CA PHE A 2 -7.92 -38.34 -11.00
C PHE A 2 -8.40 -39.78 -11.06
N SER A 3 -7.82 -40.67 -10.26
CA SER A 3 -8.33 -42.01 -10.03
C SER A 3 -8.96 -42.06 -8.63
N PHE A 4 -10.26 -42.33 -8.59
CA PHE A 4 -11.03 -42.53 -7.36
C PHE A 4 -10.87 -43.99 -6.91
N ILE A 5 -10.44 -44.21 -5.66
CA ILE A 5 -10.63 -45.48 -4.95
C ILE A 5 -11.55 -45.21 -3.77
N PHE A 6 -12.74 -45.79 -3.84
CA PHE A 6 -13.70 -45.86 -2.75
C PHE A 6 -13.40 -47.13 -1.94
N THR A 7 -13.07 -46.99 -0.66
CA THR A 7 -13.24 -48.07 0.32
C THR A 7 -13.85 -47.50 1.58
N GLY A 8 -14.98 -48.10 1.97
CA GLY A 8 -15.85 -47.62 3.04
C GLY A 8 -15.31 -47.96 4.42
N ARG A 9 -15.35 -46.96 5.30
CA ARG A 9 -15.89 -46.99 6.67
C ARG A 9 -15.67 -45.60 7.26
N GLY A 10 -16.70 -45.07 7.92
CA GLY A 10 -16.75 -43.69 8.41
C GLY A 10 -15.54 -43.32 9.28
N GLY A 11 -14.86 -42.27 8.86
CA GLY A 11 -13.78 -41.62 9.59
C GLY A 11 -13.29 -40.43 8.79
N VAL A 12 -13.61 -39.20 9.22
CA VAL A 12 -13.11 -37.98 8.61
C VAL A 12 -11.64 -37.81 9.04
N PHE A 13 -10.70 -38.16 8.17
CA PHE A 13 -9.29 -37.82 8.36
C PHE A 13 -8.99 -36.51 7.65
N THR A 14 -8.89 -35.43 8.42
CA THR A 14 -8.35 -34.15 7.93
C THR A 14 -6.83 -34.25 7.86
N ILE A 15 -6.28 -34.24 6.65
CA ILE A 15 -4.83 -34.13 6.43
C ILE A 15 -4.44 -32.67 6.68
N CYS A 16 -3.82 -32.37 7.83
CA CYS A 16 -3.15 -31.09 8.04
C CYS A 16 -1.70 -31.19 7.53
N VAL A 17 -1.41 -30.47 6.44
CA VAL A 17 -0.06 -30.26 5.94
C VAL A 17 0.61 -29.24 6.86
N ASN A 18 1.56 -29.68 7.68
CA ASN A 18 2.32 -28.80 8.55
C ASN A 18 3.43 -28.13 7.71
N THR A 19 3.34 -26.81 7.54
CA THR A 19 4.40 -25.99 6.91
C THR A 19 4.95 -25.04 7.98
N GLY A 20 6.17 -25.33 8.45
CA GLY A 20 6.91 -24.53 9.43
C GLY A 20 8.35 -25.05 9.58
N PRO A 21 9.34 -24.18 9.86
CA PRO A 21 10.68 -24.28 9.27
C PRO A 21 11.62 -25.24 10.02
N LEU A 22 12.44 -25.95 9.24
CA LEU A 22 13.57 -26.75 9.72
C LEU A 22 14.73 -25.83 10.13
N THR A 23 14.90 -25.61 11.43
CA THR A 23 16.17 -25.14 11.98
C THR A 23 17.04 -26.34 12.29
N ALA A 24 18.09 -26.53 11.49
CA ALA A 24 19.14 -27.53 11.70
C ALA A 24 19.97 -27.19 12.95
N ALA A 25 20.15 -28.16 13.84
CA ALA A 25 21.14 -28.12 14.90
C ALA A 25 22.04 -29.36 14.79
N LEU A 26 23.32 -29.10 14.53
CA LEU A 26 24.43 -30.05 14.62
C LEU A 26 24.69 -30.38 16.10
N SER A 27 24.80 -31.67 16.44
CA SER A 27 25.87 -32.16 17.33
C SER A 27 25.81 -33.68 17.56
N ASN A 28 26.96 -34.30 17.30
CA ASN A 28 27.61 -35.38 18.05
C ASN A 28 26.98 -36.77 18.15
N HIS A 29 27.67 -37.71 17.49
CA HIS A 29 27.69 -39.14 17.77
C HIS A 29 27.98 -39.41 19.25
N PHE A 30 27.02 -40.03 19.95
CA PHE A 30 27.28 -40.88 21.10
C PHE A 30 26.39 -42.12 20.99
N SER A 31 27.02 -43.28 20.92
CA SER A 31 26.39 -44.60 20.89
C SER A 31 25.73 -44.89 22.24
N GLY A 32 24.41 -44.82 22.28
CA GLY A 32 23.59 -45.18 23.43
C GLY A 32 22.18 -45.49 22.97
N VAL A 33 21.62 -46.59 23.49
CA VAL A 33 20.30 -47.18 23.19
C VAL A 33 19.23 -46.10 22.94
N PRO A 34 18.40 -46.19 21.87
CA PRO A 34 17.33 -45.23 21.65
C PRO A 34 16.24 -45.44 22.71
N PHE A 35 16.37 -44.76 23.85
CA PHE A 35 15.27 -44.62 24.78
C PHE A 35 14.23 -43.74 24.08
N ARG A 36 13.25 -44.39 23.45
CA ARG A 36 12.14 -43.75 22.75
C ARG A 36 11.29 -43.08 23.81
N VAL A 37 11.61 -41.83 24.15
CA VAL A 37 10.72 -40.99 24.95
C VAL A 37 9.40 -40.94 24.19
N PRO A 38 8.28 -41.45 24.76
CA PRO A 38 7.00 -41.31 24.10
C PRO A 38 6.76 -39.81 23.97
N ALA A 39 6.57 -39.33 22.74
CA ALA A 39 6.12 -37.96 22.52
C ALA A 39 4.77 -37.82 23.23
N VAL A 40 4.77 -37.22 24.41
CA VAL A 40 3.54 -36.85 25.12
C VAL A 40 2.91 -35.76 24.27
N PHE A 41 1.97 -36.13 23.41
CA PHE A 41 1.11 -35.19 22.73
C PHE A 41 0.24 -34.52 23.80
N THR A 42 0.74 -33.45 24.39
CA THR A 42 -0.04 -32.56 25.25
C THR A 42 -1.01 -31.84 24.34
N ALA A 43 -2.24 -32.35 24.26
CA ALA A 43 -3.35 -31.64 23.65
C ALA A 43 -3.69 -30.43 24.53
N GLY A 44 -2.96 -29.33 24.36
CA GLY A 44 -3.26 -28.07 25.00
C GLY A 44 -4.68 -27.60 24.62
N LEU A 45 -5.42 -27.06 25.59
CA LEU A 45 -6.71 -26.43 25.34
C LEU A 45 -6.53 -25.29 24.32
N LYS A 46 -7.28 -25.33 23.21
CA LYS A 46 -7.28 -24.24 22.24
C LYS A 46 -7.96 -23.02 22.87
N ILE A 47 -7.21 -21.93 23.02
CA ILE A 47 -7.76 -20.65 23.44
C ILE A 47 -8.21 -19.91 22.18
N PHE A 48 -9.52 -19.77 22.01
CA PHE A 48 -10.08 -18.97 20.92
C PHE A 48 -10.22 -17.53 21.40
N PRO A 49 -9.55 -16.55 20.75
CA PRO A 49 -9.79 -15.15 21.06
C PRO A 49 -11.24 -14.80 20.75
N GLN A 50 -11.81 -13.88 21.52
CA GLN A 50 -13.15 -13.38 21.22
C GLN A 50 -13.11 -12.60 19.90
N PRO A 51 -14.10 -12.78 19.01
CA PRO A 51 -14.15 -12.05 17.75
C PRO A 51 -14.39 -10.56 18.01
N GLU A 52 -13.86 -9.71 17.13
CA GLU A 52 -14.09 -8.28 17.19
C GLU A 52 -15.58 -7.94 16.97
N LYS A 53 -16.13 -7.08 17.83
CA LYS A 53 -17.51 -6.59 17.68
C LYS A 53 -17.53 -5.31 16.85
N PHE A 54 -18.47 -5.20 15.91
CA PHE A 54 -18.60 -4.07 14.99
C PHE A 54 -19.92 -3.31 15.16
N ASP A 55 -20.44 -3.21 16.38
CA ASP A 55 -21.78 -2.66 16.62
C ASP A 55 -21.82 -1.14 16.49
N ASP A 56 -20.69 -0.46 16.75
CA ASP A 56 -20.59 1.00 16.67
C ASP A 56 -20.41 1.54 15.23
N VAL A 57 -20.23 0.66 14.24
CA VAL A 57 -19.91 1.07 12.86
C VAL A 57 -21.18 1.34 12.06
N VAL A 58 -21.48 2.63 11.85
CA VAL A 58 -22.60 3.06 10.99
C VAL A 58 -22.20 3.08 9.52
N ILE A 59 -22.95 2.36 8.69
CA ILE A 59 -22.71 2.27 7.25
C ILE A 59 -23.51 3.35 6.51
N PRO A 60 -22.88 4.15 5.62
CA PRO A 60 -23.58 5.18 4.87
C PRO A 60 -24.48 4.56 3.79
N THR A 61 -25.60 5.22 3.48
CA THR A 61 -26.54 4.80 2.43
C THR A 61 -25.89 4.62 1.05
N LYS A 62 -24.93 5.49 0.71
CA LYS A 62 -24.09 5.39 -0.48
C LYS A 62 -22.71 4.85 -0.11
N ASN A 63 -22.60 3.53 -0.12
CA ASN A 63 -21.43 2.74 0.25
C ASN A 63 -20.42 2.51 -0.90
N LYS A 64 -20.88 2.38 -2.14
CA LYS A 64 -20.02 2.12 -3.31
C LYS A 64 -19.18 3.33 -3.72
N LEU A 65 -18.04 3.07 -4.36
CA LEU A 65 -17.20 4.13 -4.93
C LEU A 65 -17.95 4.88 -6.03
N LYS A 66 -18.04 6.20 -5.86
CA LYS A 66 -18.62 7.10 -6.86
C LYS A 66 -17.84 7.04 -8.17
N PHE A 67 -18.57 7.19 -9.27
CA PHE A 67 -17.97 7.44 -10.57
C PHE A 67 -17.20 8.77 -10.56
N VAL A 68 -16.10 8.81 -11.28
CA VAL A 68 -15.23 9.99 -11.41
C VAL A 68 -15.20 10.37 -12.88
N SER A 69 -15.46 11.64 -13.21
CA SER A 69 -15.42 12.09 -14.61
C SER A 69 -13.99 12.10 -15.15
N LYS A 70 -13.84 11.78 -16.44
CA LYS A 70 -12.54 11.81 -17.15
C LYS A 70 -12.03 13.23 -17.33
N VAL A 71 -12.95 14.16 -17.55
CA VAL A 71 -12.67 15.57 -17.81
C VAL A 71 -13.35 16.42 -16.73
N PRO A 72 -12.65 17.39 -16.14
CA PRO A 72 -13.25 18.35 -15.22
C PRO A 72 -14.18 19.31 -15.96
N ASN A 73 -15.24 19.77 -15.30
CA ASN A 73 -16.18 20.73 -15.87
C ASN A 73 -15.60 22.15 -15.85
N TYR A 74 -14.77 22.49 -16.84
CA TYR A 74 -14.23 23.83 -17.03
C TYR A 74 -14.84 24.49 -18.26
N LYS A 75 -15.30 25.75 -18.12
CA LYS A 75 -15.75 26.57 -19.27
C LYS A 75 -14.61 26.81 -20.27
N LYS A 76 -13.38 27.06 -19.78
CA LYS A 76 -12.17 27.24 -20.58
C LYS A 76 -10.98 26.58 -19.88
N ALA A 77 -10.48 25.48 -20.44
CA ALA A 77 -9.34 24.77 -19.88
C ALA A 77 -8.02 25.51 -20.15
N ARG A 78 -7.24 25.79 -19.10
CA ARG A 78 -5.90 26.41 -19.22
C ARG A 78 -4.82 25.32 -19.33
N LYS A 79 -3.87 25.49 -20.24
CA LYS A 79 -2.68 24.60 -20.34
C LYS A 79 -1.70 24.92 -19.21
N TRP A 80 -1.31 23.92 -18.42
CA TRP A 80 -0.37 24.09 -17.28
C TRP A 80 1.01 23.53 -17.61
N THR A 81 2.07 24.05 -16.97
CA THR A 81 3.39 23.39 -17.03
C THR A 81 3.33 22.04 -16.32
N LYS A 82 4.29 21.15 -16.60
CA LYS A 82 4.22 19.77 -16.07
C LYS A 82 4.36 19.69 -14.54
N GLN A 83 4.98 20.68 -13.89
CA GLN A 83 5.16 20.77 -12.42
C GLN A 83 5.46 19.42 -11.76
N LEU A 84 6.69 18.92 -11.92
CA LEU A 84 7.12 17.62 -11.36
C LEU A 84 7.29 17.63 -9.83
N SER A 85 7.27 18.82 -9.21
CA SER A 85 7.23 18.99 -7.75
C SER A 85 6.01 18.36 -7.09
N ASP A 86 4.92 18.18 -7.84
CA ASP A 86 3.64 17.69 -7.31
C ASP A 86 3.68 16.21 -6.92
N ILE A 87 4.62 15.44 -7.48
CA ILE A 87 4.83 14.02 -7.19
C ILE A 87 6.06 13.77 -6.30
N ARG A 88 6.86 14.81 -6.04
CA ARG A 88 8.10 14.71 -5.27
C ARG A 88 7.83 14.88 -3.77
N GLY A 89 8.49 14.03 -2.98
CA GLY A 89 8.50 14.08 -1.52
C GLY A 89 7.22 13.51 -0.86
N PRO A 90 7.08 13.71 0.46
CA PRO A 90 5.96 13.20 1.22
C PRO A 90 4.66 13.98 0.94
N ALA A 91 3.53 13.30 1.10
CA ALA A 91 2.21 13.89 1.05
C ALA A 91 2.01 14.85 2.22
N ARG A 92 1.36 15.98 1.95
CA ARG A 92 1.01 16.99 2.97
C ARG A 92 -0.34 16.73 3.64
N GLY A 93 -1.16 15.87 3.05
CA GLY A 93 -2.51 15.60 3.51
C GLY A 93 -3.03 14.30 2.91
N ASN A 94 -4.17 13.84 3.42
CA ASN A 94 -4.72 12.51 3.14
C ASN A 94 -3.75 11.37 3.48
N THR A 95 -2.95 11.56 4.54
CA THR A 95 -2.02 10.55 5.05
C THR A 95 -2.69 9.65 6.10
N SER A 96 -3.64 10.19 6.87
CA SER A 96 -4.41 9.48 7.88
C SER A 96 -5.79 9.05 7.38
N PHE A 97 -6.32 7.99 7.99
CA PHE A 97 -7.71 7.55 7.83
C PHE A 97 -8.67 8.59 8.43
N THR A 98 -9.88 8.69 7.88
CA THR A 98 -10.91 9.65 8.31
C THR A 98 -12.22 8.94 8.64
N ASN A 99 -12.67 8.00 7.82
CA ASN A 99 -13.93 7.29 8.03
C ASN A 99 -13.78 5.77 7.98
N GLY A 100 -12.78 5.26 7.27
CA GLY A 100 -12.51 3.85 7.09
C GLY A 100 -11.44 3.32 8.04
N LYS A 101 -11.28 2.01 8.02
CA LYS A 101 -10.30 1.28 8.84
C LYS A 101 -9.11 0.77 8.02
N PHE A 102 -9.30 0.61 6.72
CA PHE A 102 -8.31 0.02 5.82
C PHE A 102 -8.29 0.75 4.46
N GLY A 103 -7.20 0.62 3.71
CA GLY A 103 -7.06 1.34 2.45
C GLY A 103 -5.76 1.04 1.72
N ILE A 104 -5.53 1.81 0.65
CA ILE A 104 -4.32 1.70 -0.17
C ILE A 104 -3.48 2.96 0.03
N VAL A 105 -2.27 2.78 0.55
CA VAL A 105 -1.27 3.85 0.71
C VAL A 105 -0.30 3.81 -0.46
N ALA A 106 -0.01 4.98 -1.02
CA ALA A 106 1.02 5.15 -2.04
C ALA A 106 2.42 5.13 -1.40
N LEU A 107 3.24 4.15 -1.76
CA LEU A 107 4.66 4.07 -1.37
C LEU A 107 5.60 4.77 -2.37
N GLY A 108 5.04 5.52 -3.32
CA GLY A 108 5.78 6.35 -4.26
C GLY A 108 4.91 7.41 -4.91
N GLY A 109 5.55 8.39 -5.53
CA GLY A 109 4.87 9.45 -6.28
C GLY A 109 4.53 9.02 -7.70
N GLY A 110 3.43 9.55 -8.23
CA GLY A 110 3.02 9.25 -9.61
C GLY A 110 1.77 10.00 -10.06
N TYR A 111 1.33 9.71 -11.29
CA TYR A 111 0.10 10.25 -11.85
C TYR A 111 -0.96 9.16 -11.95
N LEU A 112 -2.13 9.42 -11.38
CA LEU A 112 -3.32 8.61 -11.60
C LEU A 112 -4.08 9.14 -12.81
N HIS A 113 -4.15 8.31 -13.84
CA HIS A 113 -5.02 8.52 -15.00
C HIS A 113 -6.44 8.07 -14.66
N TRP A 114 -7.42 8.57 -15.42
CA TRP A 114 -8.82 8.17 -15.26
C TRP A 114 -9.02 6.65 -15.35
N GLY A 115 -8.30 5.97 -16.26
CA GLY A 115 -8.39 4.52 -16.42
C GLY A 115 -7.99 3.74 -15.16
N HIS A 116 -7.01 4.21 -14.40
CA HIS A 116 -6.61 3.58 -13.13
C HIS A 116 -7.73 3.72 -12.08
N MET A 117 -8.36 4.89 -12.00
CA MET A 117 -9.47 5.13 -11.08
C MET A 117 -10.70 4.29 -11.44
N GLU A 118 -11.01 4.16 -12.73
CA GLU A 118 -12.15 3.37 -13.19
C GLU A 118 -11.93 1.86 -13.01
N MET A 119 -10.71 1.39 -13.28
CA MET A 119 -10.30 0.01 -13.01
C MET A 119 -10.46 -0.33 -11.52
N MET A 120 -9.96 0.53 -10.63
CA MET A 120 -10.12 0.36 -9.18
C MET A 120 -11.60 0.42 -8.77
N ARG A 121 -12.37 1.38 -9.30
CA ARG A 121 -13.80 1.53 -9.00
C ARG A 121 -14.57 0.24 -9.32
N LEU A 122 -14.35 -0.31 -10.51
CA LEU A 122 -15.04 -1.50 -10.98
C LEU A 122 -14.66 -2.73 -10.15
N ALA A 123 -13.37 -2.93 -9.91
CA ALA A 123 -12.86 -4.07 -9.16
C ALA A 123 -13.34 -4.05 -7.69
N ILE A 124 -13.23 -2.91 -7.02
CA ILE A 124 -13.67 -2.75 -5.62
C ILE A 124 -15.18 -2.93 -5.53
N ASN A 125 -15.97 -2.25 -6.37
CA ASN A 125 -17.43 -2.37 -6.32
C ASN A 125 -17.94 -3.78 -6.67
N ARG A 126 -17.16 -4.60 -7.39
CA ARG A 126 -17.49 -6.00 -7.69
C ARG A 126 -17.19 -6.94 -6.53
N LYS A 127 -16.10 -6.70 -5.80
CA LYS A 127 -15.62 -7.60 -4.74
C LYS A 127 -16.09 -7.20 -3.34
N MET A 128 -16.48 -5.94 -3.15
CA MET A 128 -16.91 -5.42 -1.86
C MET A 128 -18.35 -5.82 -1.53
N ASP A 129 -18.56 -6.27 -0.29
CA ASP A 129 -19.89 -6.52 0.24
C ASP A 129 -20.58 -5.21 0.62
N SER A 130 -21.58 -4.84 -0.19
CA SER A 130 -22.29 -3.57 -0.02
C SER A 130 -23.05 -3.49 1.31
N LYS A 131 -23.46 -4.62 1.90
CA LYS A 131 -24.20 -4.60 3.17
C LYS A 131 -23.32 -4.23 4.36
N ASN A 132 -22.06 -4.66 4.35
CA ASN A 132 -21.16 -4.57 5.50
C ASN A 132 -20.07 -3.51 5.34
N MET A 133 -19.72 -3.16 4.09
CA MET A 133 -18.59 -2.31 3.76
C MET A 133 -18.99 -1.07 2.97
N PHE A 134 -18.18 -0.02 3.10
CA PHE A 134 -18.23 1.16 2.25
C PHE A 134 -16.83 1.60 1.82
N ALA A 135 -16.73 2.16 0.62
CA ALA A 135 -15.48 2.63 0.05
C ALA A 135 -15.60 4.10 -0.39
N ARG A 136 -14.53 4.87 -0.16
CA ARG A 136 -14.45 6.30 -0.48
C ARG A 136 -13.13 6.63 -1.17
N TRP A 137 -13.22 7.55 -2.13
CA TRP A 137 -12.04 8.16 -2.74
C TRP A 137 -11.41 9.17 -1.80
N ARG A 138 -10.11 9.03 -1.55
CA ARG A 138 -9.31 10.06 -0.89
C ARG A 138 -8.62 10.98 -1.89
N VAL A 139 -8.46 10.52 -3.12
CA VAL A 139 -7.88 11.30 -4.22
C VAL A 139 -8.95 12.05 -4.98
N ARG A 140 -8.60 13.26 -5.44
CA ARG A 140 -9.49 14.11 -6.27
C ARG A 140 -9.64 13.52 -7.68
N ALA A 141 -10.75 13.90 -8.33
CA ALA A 141 -10.94 13.64 -9.75
C ALA A 141 -9.77 14.23 -10.59
N PRO A 142 -9.44 13.63 -11.74
CA PRO A 142 -8.40 14.14 -12.62
C PRO A 142 -8.62 15.60 -12.99
N TYR A 143 -7.65 16.46 -12.63
CA TYR A 143 -7.77 17.91 -12.80
C TYR A 143 -6.56 18.54 -13.49
N LYS A 144 -5.39 17.90 -13.43
CA LYS A 144 -4.16 18.43 -14.01
C LYS A 144 -4.08 18.08 -15.49
N PRO A 145 -4.08 19.07 -16.41
CA PRO A 145 -4.05 18.81 -17.84
C PRO A 145 -2.66 18.39 -18.31
N LEU A 146 -2.57 17.28 -19.04
CA LEU A 146 -1.37 16.89 -19.77
C LEU A 146 -1.54 17.18 -21.26
N THR A 147 -0.62 17.96 -21.81
CA THR A 147 -0.63 18.34 -23.23
C THR A 147 0.28 17.42 -24.03
N ARG A 148 -0.18 17.00 -25.21
CA ARG A 148 0.59 16.21 -26.18
C ARG A 148 0.55 16.90 -27.54
N LYS A 149 1.67 16.90 -28.27
CA LYS A 149 1.69 17.32 -29.68
C LYS A 149 1.27 16.14 -30.57
N GLY A 150 0.71 16.45 -31.74
CA GLY A 150 0.40 15.43 -32.74
C GLY A 150 1.65 14.63 -33.12
N LEU A 151 1.46 13.34 -33.42
CA LEU A 151 2.54 12.49 -33.89
C LEU A 151 3.08 13.03 -35.23
N GLY A 152 4.40 13.03 -35.43
CA GLY A 152 5.05 13.52 -36.67
C GLY A 152 5.27 15.03 -36.77
N GLN A 153 4.86 15.82 -35.77
CA GLN A 153 5.12 17.27 -35.75
C GLN A 153 6.55 17.60 -35.33
N ARG A 154 7.14 18.64 -35.93
CA ARG A 154 8.48 19.13 -35.58
C ARG A 154 8.50 19.83 -34.21
N MET A 155 9.71 20.03 -33.68
CA MET A 155 9.93 20.87 -32.49
C MET A 155 9.57 22.33 -32.80
N GLY A 156 9.18 23.12 -31.78
CA GLY A 156 8.66 24.49 -31.99
C GLY A 156 7.14 24.56 -32.20
N GLY A 157 6.61 25.65 -32.78
CA GLY A 157 5.16 25.77 -33.07
C GLY A 157 4.24 25.87 -31.84
N GLY A 158 4.79 26.21 -30.67
CA GLY A 158 4.03 26.36 -29.44
C GLY A 158 3.64 25.05 -28.76
N LYS A 159 2.69 25.15 -27.82
CA LYS A 159 2.28 24.04 -26.95
C LYS A 159 1.08 23.29 -27.51
N GLY A 160 1.18 21.95 -27.52
CA GLY A 160 0.11 21.05 -27.99
C GLY A 160 -1.23 21.21 -27.26
N ALA A 161 -2.25 20.53 -27.79
CA ALA A 161 -3.57 20.45 -27.16
C ALA A 161 -3.53 19.63 -25.86
N ILE A 162 -4.54 19.79 -25.01
CA ILE A 162 -4.72 18.96 -23.82
C ILE A 162 -5.23 17.60 -24.29
N ASP A 163 -4.52 16.54 -23.95
CA ASP A 163 -4.86 15.16 -24.34
C ASP A 163 -5.74 14.51 -23.27
N HIS A 164 -5.27 14.55 -22.01
CA HIS A 164 -5.99 13.97 -20.88
C HIS A 164 -5.66 14.68 -19.57
N TYR A 165 -6.43 14.35 -18.53
CA TYR A 165 -6.24 14.86 -17.18
C TYR A 165 -5.71 13.76 -16.27
N VAL A 166 -4.90 14.16 -15.29
CA VAL A 166 -4.36 13.27 -14.26
C VAL A 166 -4.50 13.88 -12.87
N THR A 167 -4.38 13.02 -11.86
CA THR A 167 -4.22 13.44 -10.47
C THR A 167 -2.82 13.10 -9.98
N PRO A 168 -2.00 14.07 -9.54
CA PRO A 168 -0.72 13.78 -8.88
C PRO A 168 -0.96 13.15 -7.51
N VAL A 169 -0.14 12.15 -7.19
CA VAL A 169 -0.10 11.46 -5.90
C VAL A 169 1.32 11.51 -5.37
N LYS A 170 1.45 11.74 -4.05
CA LYS A 170 2.72 11.75 -3.33
C LYS A 170 2.88 10.53 -2.44
N TYR A 171 4.10 10.32 -1.95
CA TYR A 171 4.39 9.27 -0.97
C TYR A 171 3.57 9.44 0.31
N GLY A 172 3.04 8.34 0.84
CA GLY A 172 2.25 8.30 2.07
C GLY A 172 0.80 8.74 1.90
N GLN A 173 0.37 9.08 0.69
CA GLN A 173 -1.02 9.49 0.43
C GLN A 173 -1.93 8.27 0.31
N LEU A 174 -3.07 8.29 1.00
CA LEU A 174 -4.15 7.32 0.83
C LEU A 174 -4.87 7.57 -0.50
N VAL A 175 -5.01 6.51 -1.30
CA VAL A 175 -5.69 6.55 -2.60
C VAL A 175 -7.18 6.29 -2.44
N VAL A 176 -7.50 5.17 -1.78
CA VAL A 176 -8.83 4.71 -1.43
C VAL A 176 -8.84 4.32 0.03
N GLU A 177 -9.97 4.63 0.67
CA GLU A 177 -10.27 4.26 2.04
C GLU A 177 -11.53 3.40 2.03
N VAL A 178 -11.52 2.33 2.82
CA VAL A 178 -12.62 1.39 2.97
C VAL A 178 -12.84 1.15 4.46
N GLY A 179 -14.10 1.07 4.85
CA GLY A 179 -14.53 0.82 6.21
C GLY A 179 -15.79 -0.02 6.23
N GLY A 180 -16.27 -0.32 7.44
CA GLY A 180 -17.43 -1.16 7.64
C GLY A 180 -17.23 -2.17 8.76
N ARG A 181 -18.14 -3.15 8.80
CA ARG A 181 -18.15 -4.28 9.74
C ARG A 181 -17.38 -5.45 9.12
N ALA A 182 -16.09 -5.23 8.84
CA ALA A 182 -15.24 -6.19 8.16
C ALA A 182 -13.81 -6.12 8.72
N GLU A 183 -13.18 -7.28 8.83
CA GLU A 183 -11.76 -7.41 9.21
C GLU A 183 -10.85 -7.11 8.02
N PHE A 184 -9.58 -6.76 8.30
CA PHE A 184 -8.61 -6.47 7.25
C PHE A 184 -8.40 -7.66 6.30
N THR A 185 -8.40 -8.88 6.83
CA THR A 185 -8.19 -10.13 6.09
C THR A 185 -9.16 -10.31 4.92
N GLU A 186 -10.42 -9.89 5.08
CA GLU A 186 -11.45 -9.97 4.03
C GLU A 186 -11.17 -8.98 2.88
N ALA A 187 -10.63 -7.80 3.23
CA ALA A 187 -10.36 -6.72 2.29
C ALA A 187 -8.98 -6.86 1.61
N GLU A 188 -8.01 -7.46 2.31
CA GLU A 188 -6.59 -7.46 1.95
C GLU A 188 -6.37 -8.02 0.55
N GLY A 189 -6.90 -9.20 0.24
CA GLY A 189 -6.60 -9.90 -1.01
C GLY A 189 -6.89 -9.06 -2.26
N TRP A 190 -8.02 -8.37 -2.30
CA TRP A 190 -8.36 -7.52 -3.44
C TRP A 190 -7.76 -6.11 -3.36
N LEU A 191 -7.50 -5.57 -2.16
CA LEU A 191 -6.76 -4.32 -2.02
C LEU A 191 -5.32 -4.47 -2.53
N VAL A 192 -4.68 -5.59 -2.23
CA VAL A 192 -3.34 -5.93 -2.73
C VAL A 192 -3.34 -6.09 -4.25
N GLU A 193 -4.32 -6.79 -4.81
CA GLU A 193 -4.45 -6.89 -6.28
C GLU A 193 -4.57 -5.50 -6.93
N MET A 194 -5.33 -4.58 -6.31
CA MET A 194 -5.46 -3.21 -6.81
C MET A 194 -4.17 -2.40 -6.64
N ALA A 195 -3.48 -2.55 -5.50
CA ALA A 195 -2.21 -1.88 -5.24
C ALA A 195 -1.16 -2.26 -6.30
N ASN A 196 -1.09 -3.53 -6.69
CA ASN A 196 -0.16 -4.02 -7.71
C ASN A 196 -0.46 -3.49 -9.12
N LYS A 197 -1.70 -3.09 -9.41
CA LYS A 197 -2.09 -2.49 -10.71
C LYS A 197 -1.84 -0.98 -10.78
N LEU A 198 -1.42 -0.34 -9.69
CA LEU A 198 -1.13 1.08 -9.69
C LEU A 198 0.22 1.38 -10.37
N PRO A 199 0.38 2.57 -10.96
CA PRO A 199 1.61 2.96 -11.67
C PRO A 199 2.78 3.30 -10.73
N PHE A 200 2.60 3.16 -9.42
CA PHE A 200 3.59 3.41 -8.38
C PHE A 200 3.49 2.31 -7.31
N PRO A 201 4.58 2.05 -6.57
CA PRO A 201 4.54 1.12 -5.44
C PRO A 201 3.45 1.54 -4.46
N ALA A 202 2.59 0.61 -4.08
CA ALA A 202 1.50 0.85 -3.16
C ALA A 202 1.31 -0.37 -2.27
N LYS A 203 0.74 -0.16 -1.09
CA LYS A 203 0.50 -1.23 -0.11
C LYS A 203 -0.92 -1.10 0.45
N ALA A 204 -1.60 -2.23 0.58
CA ALA A 204 -2.83 -2.33 1.35
C ALA A 204 -2.47 -2.32 2.84
N VAL A 205 -3.09 -1.45 3.62
CA VAL A 205 -2.80 -1.31 5.05
C VAL A 205 -4.08 -1.06 5.83
N SER A 206 -4.12 -1.60 7.05
CA SER A 206 -5.06 -1.16 8.09
C SER A 206 -4.53 0.10 8.81
N SER A 207 -5.39 0.77 9.57
CA SER A 207 -4.99 1.91 10.41
C SER A 207 -3.91 1.51 11.41
N GLU A 208 -4.02 0.33 12.01
CA GLU A 208 -3.06 -0.19 12.98
C GLU A 208 -1.72 -0.51 12.32
N GLN A 209 -1.74 -1.22 11.19
CA GLN A 209 -0.53 -1.53 10.42
C GLN A 209 0.18 -0.25 9.95
N LEU A 210 -0.57 0.79 9.59
CA LEU A 210 0.02 2.07 9.21
C LEU A 210 0.73 2.74 10.38
N GLN A 211 0.14 2.71 11.59
CA GLN A 211 0.76 3.24 12.81
C GLN A 211 1.98 2.41 13.21
N GLU A 212 1.91 1.08 13.10
CA GLU A 212 3.04 0.19 13.38
C GLU A 212 4.19 0.46 12.41
N MET A 213 3.92 0.63 11.12
CA MET A 213 4.94 1.03 10.13
C MET A 213 5.62 2.34 10.51
N GLN A 214 4.88 3.35 10.98
CA GLN A 214 5.43 4.63 11.43
C GLN A 214 6.30 4.46 12.68
N LYS A 215 5.78 3.77 13.71
CA LYS A 215 6.53 3.47 14.95
C LYS A 215 7.80 2.69 14.69
N THR A 216 7.76 1.74 13.75
CA THR A 216 8.93 0.95 13.37
C THR A 216 10.00 1.84 12.72
N GLU A 217 9.61 2.80 11.90
CA GLU A 217 10.54 3.76 11.30
C GLU A 217 11.14 4.70 12.33
N GLU A 218 10.33 5.21 13.27
CA GLU A 218 10.78 6.03 14.39
C GLU A 218 11.78 5.27 15.27
N TRP A 219 11.44 4.03 15.65
CA TRP A 219 12.32 3.13 16.39
C TRP A 219 13.65 2.90 15.67
N ARG A 220 13.65 2.64 14.35
CA ARG A 220 14.90 2.51 13.57
C ARG A 220 15.73 3.79 13.59
N MET A 221 15.11 4.96 13.57
CA MET A 221 15.82 6.24 13.61
C MET A 221 16.44 6.50 15.00
N GLU A 222 15.73 6.14 16.07
CA GLU A 222 16.18 6.30 17.46
C GLU A 222 17.28 5.29 17.81
N ASN A 223 17.12 4.03 17.38
CA ASN A 223 18.07 2.95 17.61
C ASN A 223 19.23 2.90 16.59
N ASN A 224 19.39 3.93 15.76
CA ASN A 224 20.49 3.98 14.81
C ASN A 224 21.83 4.17 15.53
N GLU A 225 22.66 3.13 15.55
CA GLU A 225 24.00 3.15 16.16
C GLU A 225 25.00 4.04 15.40
N ASN A 226 24.77 4.28 14.10
CA ASN A 226 25.69 5.05 13.29
C ASN A 226 25.67 6.54 13.71
N PRO A 227 26.80 7.10 14.19
CA PRO A 227 26.87 8.51 14.62
C PRO A 227 26.71 9.51 13.46
N TRP A 228 26.85 9.04 12.22
CA TRP A 228 26.75 9.83 11.00
C TRP A 228 25.39 9.65 10.34
N THR A 229 24.45 10.53 10.69
CA THR A 229 23.14 10.59 10.01
C THR A 229 23.20 11.58 8.84
N PHE A 230 22.46 11.27 7.77
CA PHE A 230 22.36 12.18 6.61
C PHE A 230 21.87 13.57 7.02
N LYS A 231 20.89 13.62 7.94
CA LYS A 231 20.41 14.87 8.55
C LYS A 231 21.55 15.69 9.15
N ARG A 232 22.38 15.08 10.00
CA ARG A 232 23.52 15.75 10.66
C ARG A 232 24.54 16.29 9.65
N ILE A 233 24.87 15.49 8.64
CA ILE A 233 25.85 15.86 7.61
C ILE A 233 25.36 17.08 6.82
N VAL A 234 24.09 17.08 6.42
CA VAL A 234 23.50 18.15 5.61
C VAL A 234 23.23 19.41 6.41
N ASP A 235 22.76 19.29 7.65
CA ASP A 235 22.52 20.44 8.53
C ASP A 235 23.82 21.23 8.81
N ASN A 236 24.94 20.52 9.02
CA ASN A 236 26.24 21.13 9.27
C ASN A 236 27.04 21.45 8.00
N ASN A 237 26.49 21.17 6.81
CA ASN A 237 27.20 21.30 5.52
C ASN A 237 28.61 20.67 5.54
N MET A 238 28.73 19.49 6.14
CA MET A 238 30.03 18.82 6.28
C MET A 238 30.59 18.51 4.89
N LEU A 239 31.91 18.68 4.70
CA LEU A 239 32.60 18.49 3.42
C LEU A 239 32.05 19.31 2.25
N GLY A 240 31.28 20.38 2.52
CA GLY A 240 30.66 21.20 1.48
C GLY A 240 29.58 20.48 0.67
N LEU A 241 28.97 19.42 1.21
CA LEU A 241 27.99 18.57 0.52
C LEU A 241 26.77 19.32 -0.03
N ARG A 242 26.40 20.47 0.53
CA ARG A 242 25.27 21.27 -0.01
C ARG A 242 25.49 21.79 -1.43
N PHE A 243 26.74 21.83 -1.90
CA PHE A 243 27.03 22.22 -3.28
C PHE A 243 26.52 21.19 -4.30
N THR A 244 26.58 19.89 -3.96
CA THR A 244 26.13 18.80 -4.85
C THR A 244 24.68 18.40 -4.63
N LEU A 245 24.16 18.62 -3.42
CA LEU A 245 22.80 18.25 -3.04
C LEU A 245 21.75 19.21 -3.57
N SER A 246 20.55 18.69 -3.84
CA SER A 246 19.41 19.53 -4.19
C SER A 246 18.80 20.15 -2.93
N PRO A 247 18.16 21.33 -3.01
CA PRO A 247 17.44 21.94 -1.89
C PRO A 247 16.35 21.05 -1.27
N TYR A 248 15.83 20.08 -2.05
CA TYR A 248 14.87 19.09 -1.55
C TYR A 248 15.52 18.02 -0.68
N ASP A 249 16.78 17.70 -0.92
CA ASP A 249 17.51 16.67 -0.16
C ASP A 249 17.87 17.22 1.23
N ILE A 250 18.09 18.54 1.30
CA ILE A 250 18.21 19.29 2.57
C ILE A 250 16.90 19.24 3.36
N ARG A 251 15.75 19.33 2.68
CA ARG A 251 14.44 19.30 3.34
C ARG A 251 14.02 17.91 3.81
N TYR A 252 14.33 16.88 3.03
CA TYR A 252 13.85 15.51 3.28
C TYR A 252 14.95 14.54 3.72
N PHE A 253 16.14 15.05 4.02
CA PHE A 253 17.26 14.30 4.59
C PHE A 253 17.57 12.99 3.86
N GLY A 254 17.55 13.01 2.52
CA GLY A 254 17.91 11.87 1.70
C GLY A 254 16.86 10.75 1.67
N SER A 255 15.70 10.88 2.29
CA SER A 255 14.66 9.84 2.29
C SER A 255 13.97 9.66 0.92
N PHE A 256 14.15 10.60 -0.01
CA PHE A 256 13.50 10.59 -1.31
C PHE A 256 14.48 10.81 -2.44
N TRP A 257 14.29 10.07 -3.53
CA TRP A 257 14.95 10.32 -4.80
C TRP A 257 13.90 10.51 -5.90
N GLY A 258 13.70 11.76 -6.30
CA GLY A 258 12.68 12.12 -7.29
C GLY A 258 11.26 11.76 -6.82
N LYS A 259 10.68 10.69 -7.36
CA LYS A 259 9.34 10.18 -6.99
C LYS A 259 9.38 8.98 -6.04
N PHE A 260 10.55 8.38 -5.84
CA PHE A 260 10.71 7.18 -5.05
C PHE A 260 11.06 7.54 -3.61
N ARG A 261 10.53 6.75 -2.67
CA ARG A 261 11.04 6.73 -1.30
C ARG A 261 12.12 5.66 -1.22
N LEU A 262 13.26 6.02 -0.64
CA LEU A 262 14.31 5.05 -0.37
C LEU A 262 13.95 4.26 0.90
N PRO A 263 14.14 2.93 0.90
CA PRO A 263 13.97 2.15 2.11
C PRO A 263 14.95 2.64 3.19
N SER A 264 14.44 2.78 4.41
CA SER A 264 15.22 3.06 5.62
C SER A 264 16.02 1.84 6.04
#